data_AF-A0A0R3RKS1-F1
#
_entry.id   AF-A0A0R3RKS1-F1
#
_cell.length_a   1.000
_cell.length_b   1.000
_cell.length_c   1.000
_cell.angle_alpha   90.00
_cell.angle_beta   90.00
_cell.angle_gamma   90.00
#
_symmetry.space_group_name_H-M   'P 1'
#
loop_
_entity.id
_entity.type
_entity.pdbx_description
1 polymer ?
#
loop_
_entity_poly.entity_id
_entity_poly.type
_entity_poly.pdbx_seq_one_letter_code
_entity_poly.pdbx_strand_id
1 'polypeptide(L)'
;MERFAKQNDTTLMVPFVYLLNPNFPLLSASVWKVNVSLYPLIIHIGASINCYTGLLSRKKVLKSPLLVQMLFNKVQKKLLMSMNLCKEVGELAHSVLFKIILVTIIIISIVAIALEIWVMFKTTIHILVHQNTRILIITHQLWLIFHCIGRIFTHTYVLLAYQKTYADLCEYMTFPWECFMIRTPITLTLFLNAASIAAIVTERAIATYFSSKYEKFGRSVAVILVIVQLTIGIGSFLFLVSNFDLLGPEKVVYCSTGNAANAMKSAIVFGFYMTIDFISALIFPVLFCINKQFHRSKIHVNLSHRYQITENINSLQTLSPMVAFHSLCLAFYLGALFMYFVVDFKFSHKQFAIYLESVQQTPIYALTLPIALVWTEKYVRKTTQENRRKAIELKGHEAANHYF
;
A
#
# COMPACT_ATOMS: atom_id res chain seq x y z
N MET A 1 -46.94 -11.23 15.66
CA MET A 1 -47.38 -12.53 15.10
C MET A 1 -46.23 -13.49 15.26
N GLU A 2 -46.40 -14.40 16.22
CA GLU A 2 -45.43 -15.41 16.63
C GLU A 2 -45.38 -16.60 15.67
N ARG A 3 -44.28 -17.35 15.75
CA ARG A 3 -44.02 -18.72 15.25
C ARG A 3 -43.88 -18.91 13.73
N PHE A 4 -42.64 -19.10 13.30
CA PHE A 4 -42.25 -20.35 12.63
C PHE A 4 -40.83 -20.76 13.06
N ALA A 5 -40.75 -21.98 13.59
CA ALA A 5 -39.56 -22.69 14.04
C ALA A 5 -38.75 -23.17 12.80
N LYS A 6 -37.42 -23.01 12.81
CA LYS A 6 -36.42 -24.06 13.13
C LYS A 6 -36.31 -25.14 12.04
N GLN A 7 -35.26 -25.04 11.22
CA GLN A 7 -34.60 -26.21 10.64
C GLN A 7 -33.09 -25.95 10.54
N ASN A 8 -32.34 -26.80 11.24
CA ASN A 8 -30.89 -26.98 11.12
C ASN A 8 -30.56 -27.42 9.69
N ASP A 9 -29.44 -26.96 9.13
CA ASP A 9 -28.28 -27.85 8.96
C ASP A 9 -27.04 -27.14 8.40
N THR A 10 -25.90 -27.63 8.90
CA THR A 10 -24.54 -27.52 8.34
C THR A 10 -23.83 -26.16 8.38
N THR A 11 -23.32 -25.89 9.59
CA THR A 11 -22.07 -25.19 9.86
C THR A 11 -20.92 -25.77 9.01
N LEU A 12 -20.53 -25.07 7.94
CA LEU A 12 -19.18 -25.17 7.37
C LEU A 12 -18.46 -23.85 7.63
N MET A 13 -17.99 -23.68 8.86
CA MET A 13 -16.92 -22.73 9.14
C MET A 13 -15.66 -23.28 8.45
N VAL A 14 -15.20 -22.60 7.42
CA VAL A 14 -13.82 -22.74 6.94
C VAL A 14 -12.98 -21.80 7.80
N PRO A 15 -12.10 -22.30 8.68
CA PRO A 15 -11.18 -21.44 9.39
C PRO A 15 -9.95 -21.20 8.52
N PHE A 16 -9.76 -19.97 8.07
CA PHE A 16 -8.46 -19.47 7.59
C PHE A 16 -7.58 -19.19 8.82
N VAL A 17 -7.24 -20.25 9.56
CA VAL A 17 -6.30 -20.23 10.69
C VAL A 17 -5.49 -21.52 10.62
N TYR A 18 -4.49 -21.55 9.72
CA TYR A 18 -3.38 -22.49 9.75
C TYR A 18 -2.14 -21.83 9.14
N LEU A 19 -1.48 -21.00 9.94
CA LEU A 19 -0.06 -20.68 9.81
C LEU A 19 0.40 -20.23 11.20
N LEU A 20 0.46 -21.19 12.14
CA LEU A 20 1.21 -21.15 13.41
C LEU A 20 0.93 -22.49 14.11
N ASN A 21 1.63 -23.56 13.69
CA ASN A 21 1.73 -24.81 14.44
C ASN A 21 3.19 -24.96 14.92
N PRO A 22 3.47 -24.97 16.24
CA PRO A 22 4.81 -24.98 16.79
C PRO A 22 5.32 -26.37 17.17
N ASN A 23 4.97 -27.43 16.43
CA ASN A 23 5.45 -28.78 16.71
C ASN A 23 5.65 -29.58 15.40
N PHE A 24 6.87 -29.57 14.85
CA PHE A 24 7.50 -30.70 14.16
C PHE A 24 9.03 -30.42 14.08
N PRO A 25 9.89 -31.45 14.09
CA PRO A 25 11.14 -31.46 14.85
C PRO A 25 12.33 -30.91 14.07
N LEU A 26 13.34 -30.49 14.86
CA LEU A 26 14.70 -30.24 14.42
C LEU A 26 15.20 -31.39 13.54
N LEU A 27 15.48 -31.10 12.27
CA LEU A 27 16.33 -31.93 11.43
C LEU A 27 17.70 -31.28 11.31
N SER A 28 18.64 -32.07 11.81
CA SER A 28 20.04 -31.83 12.02
C SER A 28 20.77 -31.40 10.76
N ALA A 29 21.75 -30.53 10.99
CA ALA A 29 22.92 -30.31 10.17
C ALA A 29 23.64 -31.62 9.79
N SER A 30 24.41 -31.55 8.69
CA SER A 30 25.25 -32.57 8.02
C SER A 30 24.59 -33.08 6.72
N VAL A 31 25.21 -33.16 5.54
CA VAL A 31 26.61 -33.28 5.11
C VAL A 31 26.72 -32.71 3.67
N TRP A 32 27.57 -31.70 3.43
CA TRP A 32 28.37 -31.64 2.20
C TRP A 32 29.82 -31.43 2.63
N LYS A 33 30.50 -32.56 2.87
CA LYS A 33 31.95 -32.63 2.98
C LYS A 33 32.52 -32.39 1.57
N VAL A 34 33.09 -31.23 1.34
CA VAL A 34 34.18 -31.09 0.37
C VAL A 34 35.44 -30.83 1.17
N ASN A 35 36.31 -31.83 1.18
CA ASN A 35 37.66 -31.79 1.74
C ASN A 35 38.45 -30.64 1.12
N VAL A 36 38.88 -29.66 1.91
CA VAL A 36 40.18 -29.01 1.73
C VAL A 36 40.71 -28.65 3.12
N SER A 37 41.73 -29.36 3.55
CA SER A 37 42.51 -29.04 4.74
C SER A 37 43.91 -28.61 4.34
N LEU A 38 44.42 -27.65 5.10
CA LEU A 38 45.79 -27.13 5.19
C LEU A 38 46.28 -26.11 4.13
N TYR A 39 46.21 -24.84 4.55
CA TYR A 39 47.27 -23.83 4.43
C TYR A 39 48.69 -24.42 4.59
N PRO A 40 49.77 -23.78 4.07
CA PRO A 40 49.91 -22.33 4.00
C PRO A 40 50.49 -21.77 2.69
N LEU A 41 49.89 -20.69 2.17
CA LEU A 41 50.62 -19.76 1.30
C LEU A 41 50.28 -18.31 1.66
N ILE A 42 50.48 -17.98 2.95
CA ILE A 42 50.82 -16.62 3.35
C ILE A 42 52.30 -16.48 3.04
N ILE A 43 52.61 -16.08 1.81
CA ILE A 43 53.82 -15.46 1.24
C ILE A 43 53.58 -15.57 -0.28
N HIS A 44 52.84 -14.62 -0.86
CA HIS A 44 52.97 -14.25 -2.29
C HIS A 44 52.05 -13.10 -2.75
N ILE A 45 51.45 -12.30 -1.86
CA ILE A 45 50.92 -10.97 -2.24
C ILE A 45 52.04 -9.93 -2.21
N GLY A 46 53.16 -10.28 -2.85
CA GLY A 46 54.30 -9.40 -3.13
C GLY A 46 54.84 -9.59 -4.56
N ALA A 47 54.28 -10.53 -5.34
CA ALA A 47 54.83 -10.89 -6.66
C ALA A 47 53.83 -10.80 -7.82
N SER A 48 52.57 -10.43 -7.60
CA SER A 48 51.57 -10.27 -8.69
C SER A 48 51.43 -8.84 -9.22
N ILE A 49 52.25 -7.89 -8.76
CA ILE A 49 52.39 -6.57 -9.41
C ILE A 49 53.47 -6.59 -10.52
N ASN A 50 54.38 -7.58 -10.50
CA ASN A 50 55.47 -7.67 -11.50
C ASN A 50 55.22 -8.67 -12.65
N CYS A 51 54.05 -9.30 -12.73
CA CYS A 51 53.69 -10.17 -13.87
C CYS A 51 52.77 -9.47 -14.91
N TYR A 52 52.44 -8.19 -14.71
CA TYR A 52 51.76 -7.35 -15.72
C TYR A 52 52.71 -6.42 -16.49
N THR A 53 53.98 -6.34 -16.10
CA THR A 53 55.00 -5.54 -16.79
C THR A 53 55.76 -6.32 -17.88
N GLY A 54 55.70 -7.66 -17.89
CA GLY A 54 56.42 -8.50 -18.86
C GLY A 54 55.69 -8.83 -20.17
N LEU A 55 54.36 -8.70 -20.23
CA LEU A 55 53.54 -9.09 -21.40
C LEU A 55 53.04 -7.90 -22.23
N LEU A 56 53.74 -6.77 -22.14
CA LEU A 56 53.44 -5.54 -22.88
C LEU A 56 54.54 -5.14 -23.88
N SER A 57 55.51 -6.01 -24.14
CA SER A 57 56.62 -5.74 -25.07
C SER A 57 56.41 -6.26 -26.50
N ARG A 58 55.32 -6.97 -26.80
CA ARG A 58 55.01 -7.39 -28.18
C ARG A 58 53.51 -7.39 -28.45
N LYS A 59 52.92 -6.20 -28.51
CA LYS A 59 51.80 -5.86 -29.39
C LYS A 59 51.79 -4.34 -29.57
N LYS A 60 52.39 -3.88 -30.67
CA LYS A 60 52.07 -2.58 -31.25
C LYS A 60 50.57 -2.57 -31.57
N VAL A 61 49.95 -1.38 -31.47
CA VAL A 61 48.51 -1.08 -31.67
C VAL A 61 47.68 -1.46 -30.43
N LEU A 62 47.19 -0.58 -29.56
CA LEU A 62 46.72 0.81 -29.68
C LEU A 62 46.85 1.50 -28.29
N LYS A 63 48.03 2.02 -27.92
CA LYS A 63 48.19 2.87 -26.72
C LYS A 63 48.03 4.33 -27.12
N SER A 64 46.80 4.82 -27.22
CA SER A 64 46.62 6.27 -27.12
C SER A 64 46.77 6.63 -25.63
N PRO A 65 47.74 7.49 -25.24
CA PRO A 65 47.83 8.00 -23.87
C PRO A 65 46.50 8.67 -23.43
N LEU A 66 45.71 9.12 -24.40
CA LEU A 66 44.34 9.59 -24.22
C LEU A 66 43.40 8.53 -23.61
N LEU A 67 43.42 7.28 -24.06
CA LEU A 67 42.54 6.22 -23.55
C LEU A 67 42.87 5.86 -22.10
N VAL A 68 44.16 5.82 -21.75
CA VAL A 68 44.62 5.56 -20.38
C VAL A 68 44.24 6.71 -19.45
N GLN A 69 44.42 7.96 -19.89
CA GLN A 69 43.99 9.14 -19.13
C GLN A 69 42.46 9.18 -18.97
N MET A 70 41.69 8.81 -20.01
CA MET A 70 40.23 8.71 -19.93
C MET A 70 39.79 7.62 -18.96
N LEU A 71 40.44 6.45 -18.96
CA LEU A 71 40.15 5.37 -18.02
C LEU A 71 40.51 5.76 -16.58
N PHE A 72 41.66 6.38 -16.36
CA PHE A 72 42.08 6.87 -15.05
C PHE A 72 41.11 7.94 -14.52
N ASN A 73 40.76 8.93 -15.34
CA ASN A 73 39.77 9.95 -14.99
C ASN A 73 38.39 9.32 -14.70
N LYS A 74 37.99 8.27 -15.44
CA LYS A 74 36.73 7.56 -15.21
C LYS A 74 36.74 6.78 -13.88
N VAL A 75 37.85 6.12 -13.55
CA VAL A 75 38.04 5.39 -12.29
C VAL A 75 38.08 6.37 -11.10
N GLN A 76 38.85 7.45 -11.21
CA GLN A 76 38.93 8.48 -10.17
C GLN A 76 37.59 9.17 -9.94
N LYS A 77 36.83 9.45 -11.01
CA LYS A 77 35.47 10.00 -10.92
C LYS A 77 34.51 9.01 -10.23
N LYS A 78 34.61 7.72 -10.51
CA LYS A 78 33.79 6.67 -9.85
C LYS A 78 34.12 6.55 -8.36
N LEU A 79 35.40 6.59 -7.99
CA LEU A 79 35.87 6.58 -6.60
C LEU A 79 35.39 7.81 -5.83
N LEU A 80 35.55 9.00 -6.40
CA LEU A 80 35.09 10.26 -5.79
C LEU A 80 33.57 10.25 -5.58
N MET A 81 32.81 9.77 -6.58
CA MET A 81 31.36 9.64 -6.50
C MET A 81 30.94 8.65 -5.41
N SER A 82 31.62 7.50 -5.29
CA SER A 82 31.37 6.52 -4.23
C SER A 82 31.63 7.11 -2.84
N MET A 83 32.72 7.86 -2.66
CA MET A 83 33.08 8.44 -1.37
C MET A 83 32.08 9.52 -0.92
N ASN A 84 31.62 10.37 -1.84
CA ASN A 84 30.56 11.36 -1.58
C ASN A 84 29.24 10.68 -1.19
N LEU A 85 28.88 9.60 -1.88
CA LEU A 85 27.67 8.84 -1.64
C LEU A 85 27.67 8.20 -0.23
N CYS A 86 28.81 7.66 0.21
CA CYS A 86 28.94 7.09 1.57
C CYS A 86 28.84 8.14 2.67
N LYS A 87 29.39 9.34 2.44
CA LYS A 87 29.25 10.45 3.37
C LYS A 87 27.78 10.84 3.55
N GLU A 88 27.03 10.96 2.45
CA GLU A 88 25.60 11.29 2.51
C GLU A 88 24.76 10.25 3.27
N VAL A 89 25.07 8.96 3.10
CA VAL A 89 24.40 7.88 3.85
C VAL A 89 24.69 8.00 5.34
N GLY A 90 25.94 8.26 5.71
CA GLY A 90 26.32 8.49 7.09
C GLY A 90 25.56 9.66 7.72
N GLU A 91 25.42 10.76 6.99
CA GLU A 91 24.65 11.93 7.44
C GLU A 91 23.15 11.65 7.57
N LEU A 92 22.59 10.77 6.72
CA LEU A 92 21.21 10.30 6.84
C LEU A 92 21.04 9.37 8.05
N ALA A 93 21.93 8.40 8.23
CA ALA A 93 21.90 7.45 9.33
C ALA A 93 22.02 8.12 10.71
N HIS A 94 22.72 9.25 10.80
CA HIS A 94 22.86 10.05 12.02
C HIS A 94 21.85 11.19 12.13
N SER A 95 20.94 11.34 11.15
CA SER A 95 19.92 12.39 11.17
C SER A 95 18.87 12.13 12.25
N VAL A 96 18.89 12.95 13.31
CA VAL A 96 17.90 12.89 14.41
C VAL A 96 16.48 13.08 13.88
N LEU A 97 16.28 14.03 12.97
CA LEU A 97 14.97 14.30 12.38
C LEU A 97 14.40 13.08 11.64
N PHE A 98 15.23 12.38 10.87
CA PHE A 98 14.80 11.20 10.14
C PHE A 98 14.39 10.07 11.11
N LYS A 99 15.19 9.84 12.16
CA LYS A 99 14.86 8.85 13.21
C LYS A 99 13.53 9.18 13.91
N ILE A 100 13.29 10.45 14.26
CA ILE A 100 12.03 10.90 14.85
C ILE A 100 10.83 10.59 13.94
N ILE A 101 10.96 10.88 12.64
CA ILE A 101 9.91 10.59 11.65
C ILE A 101 9.61 9.09 11.61
N LEU A 102 10.64 8.25 11.50
CA LEU A 102 10.46 6.78 11.46
C LEU A 102 9.78 6.25 12.73
N VAL A 103 10.23 6.68 13.91
CA VAL A 103 9.63 6.27 15.20
C VAL A 103 8.18 6.73 15.30
N THR A 104 7.88 7.95 14.88
CA THR A 104 6.51 8.49 14.89
C THR A 104 5.58 7.66 14.00
N ILE A 105 6.04 7.30 12.79
CA ILE A 105 5.29 6.47 11.86
C ILE A 105 5.03 5.08 12.46
N ILE A 106 6.04 4.47 13.10
CA ILE A 106 5.88 3.16 13.77
C ILE A 106 4.77 3.23 14.83
N ILE A 107 4.80 4.26 15.69
CA ILE A 107 3.79 4.43 16.74
C ILE A 107 2.40 4.59 16.12
N ILE A 108 2.25 5.45 15.10
CA ILE A 108 0.97 5.65 14.40
C ILE A 108 0.49 4.33 13.79
N SER A 109 1.37 3.56 13.14
CA SER A 109 1.01 2.27 12.54
C SER A 109 0.56 1.24 13.58
N ILE A 110 1.19 1.18 14.76
CA ILE A 110 0.77 0.27 15.85
C ILE A 110 -0.64 0.63 16.32
N VAL A 111 -0.90 1.91 16.58
CA VAL A 111 -2.22 2.39 17.01
C VAL A 111 -3.27 2.15 15.92
N ALA A 112 -2.93 2.41 14.66
CA ALA A 112 -3.82 2.16 13.53
C ALA A 112 -4.21 0.69 13.42
N ILE A 113 -3.26 -0.26 13.56
CA ILE A 113 -3.57 -1.69 13.54
C ILE A 113 -4.56 -2.07 14.65
N ALA A 114 -4.33 -1.60 15.87
CA ALA A 114 -5.21 -1.89 17.01
C ALA A 114 -6.63 -1.34 16.77
N LEU A 115 -6.75 -0.11 16.27
CA LEU A 115 -8.04 0.50 15.96
C LEU A 115 -8.76 -0.18 14.80
N GLU A 116 -8.05 -0.51 13.72
CA GLU A 116 -8.62 -1.20 12.55
C GLU A 116 -9.16 -2.57 12.95
N ILE A 117 -8.40 -3.37 13.70
CA ILE A 117 -8.85 -4.67 14.21
C ILE A 117 -10.09 -4.51 15.09
N TRP A 118 -10.04 -3.58 16.05
CA TRP A 118 -11.15 -3.36 16.97
C TRP A 118 -12.43 -2.93 16.26
N VAL A 119 -12.35 -1.95 15.35
CA VAL A 119 -13.51 -1.46 14.59
C VAL A 119 -14.00 -2.50 13.59
N MET A 120 -13.10 -3.28 12.98
CA MET A 120 -13.48 -4.37 12.08
C MET A 120 -14.42 -5.37 12.78
N PHE A 121 -14.02 -5.85 13.97
CA PHE A 121 -14.83 -6.79 14.74
C PHE A 121 -16.11 -6.17 15.31
N LYS A 122 -16.00 -4.97 15.88
CA LYS A 122 -17.11 -4.36 16.63
C LYS A 122 -18.15 -3.70 15.72
N THR A 123 -17.73 -3.10 14.62
CA THR A 123 -18.58 -2.24 13.79
C THR A 123 -18.66 -2.78 12.36
N THR A 124 -17.56 -2.99 11.66
CA THR A 124 -17.59 -3.32 10.21
C THR A 124 -18.35 -4.61 9.92
N ILE A 125 -18.15 -5.68 10.71
CA ILE A 125 -18.86 -6.96 10.51
C ILE A 125 -20.39 -6.78 10.67
N HIS A 126 -20.79 -5.89 11.57
CA HIS A 126 -22.20 -5.66 11.93
C HIS A 126 -22.83 -4.46 11.21
N ILE A 127 -22.09 -3.78 10.34
CA ILE A 127 -22.58 -2.58 9.66
C ILE A 127 -23.78 -2.92 8.77
N LEU A 128 -24.78 -2.04 8.80
CA LEU A 128 -26.06 -2.22 8.12
C LEU A 128 -25.93 -1.80 6.64
N VAL A 129 -25.05 -2.49 5.91
CA VAL A 129 -24.84 -2.33 4.46
C VAL A 129 -24.94 -3.68 3.75
N HIS A 130 -25.17 -3.61 2.44
CA HIS A 130 -25.23 -4.78 1.59
C HIS A 130 -23.97 -5.64 1.74
N GLN A 131 -24.17 -6.96 1.68
CA GLN A 131 -23.11 -7.92 1.97
C GLN A 131 -21.87 -7.74 1.07
N ASN A 132 -22.07 -7.42 -0.21
CA ASN A 132 -20.97 -7.19 -1.16
C ASN A 132 -20.06 -6.03 -0.74
N THR A 133 -20.65 -4.86 -0.50
CA THR A 133 -19.90 -3.69 -0.01
C THR A 133 -19.24 -3.97 1.34
N ARG A 134 -19.88 -4.73 2.24
CA ARG A 134 -19.25 -5.12 3.51
C ARG A 134 -17.99 -5.95 3.31
N ILE A 135 -18.03 -6.95 2.42
CA ILE A 135 -16.84 -7.75 2.07
C ILE A 135 -15.73 -6.84 1.55
N LEU A 136 -16.04 -5.91 0.64
CA LEU A 136 -15.05 -4.99 0.09
C LEU A 136 -14.44 -4.04 1.14
N ILE A 137 -15.24 -3.52 2.08
CA ILE A 137 -14.75 -2.68 3.19
C ILE A 137 -13.80 -3.50 4.08
N ILE A 138 -14.19 -4.72 4.46
CA ILE A 138 -13.32 -5.60 5.26
C ILE A 138 -12.01 -5.87 4.52
N THR A 139 -12.08 -6.17 3.21
CA THR A 139 -10.89 -6.39 2.39
C THR A 139 -10.00 -5.14 2.34
N HIS A 140 -10.57 -3.94 2.20
CA HIS A 140 -9.83 -2.68 2.24
C HIS A 140 -9.12 -2.48 3.60
N GLN A 141 -9.81 -2.71 4.72
CA GLN A 141 -9.21 -2.63 6.05
C GLN A 141 -8.07 -3.65 6.24
N LEU A 142 -8.21 -4.87 5.71
CA LEU A 142 -7.14 -5.87 5.73
C LEU A 142 -5.89 -5.39 4.97
N TRP A 143 -6.06 -4.75 3.82
CA TRP A 143 -4.94 -4.16 3.07
C TRP A 143 -4.24 -3.03 3.85
N LEU A 144 -4.98 -2.23 4.62
CA LEU A 144 -4.41 -1.20 5.50
C LEU A 144 -3.65 -1.80 6.67
N ILE A 145 -4.17 -2.87 7.29
CA ILE A 145 -3.47 -3.58 8.36
C ILE A 145 -2.16 -4.16 7.82
N PHE A 146 -2.18 -4.85 6.69
CA PHE A 146 -0.96 -5.38 6.07
C PHE A 146 0.02 -4.28 5.68
N HIS A 147 -0.46 -3.13 5.21
CA HIS A 147 0.38 -1.97 4.94
C HIS A 147 1.09 -1.48 6.20
N CYS A 148 0.36 -1.32 7.31
CA CYS A 148 0.92 -0.88 8.59
C CYS A 148 1.94 -1.88 9.15
N ILE A 149 1.67 -3.19 9.04
CA ILE A 149 2.62 -4.24 9.43
C ILE A 149 3.91 -4.13 8.60
N GLY A 150 3.79 -3.99 7.28
CA GLY A 150 4.93 -3.79 6.39
C GLY A 150 5.74 -2.55 6.76
N ARG A 151 5.08 -1.44 7.09
CA ARG A 151 5.73 -0.19 7.55
C ARG A 151 6.50 -0.38 8.85
N ILE A 152 5.89 -1.04 9.85
CA ILE A 152 6.56 -1.33 11.12
C ILE A 152 7.81 -2.18 10.88
N PHE A 153 7.71 -3.25 10.10
CA PHE A 153 8.84 -4.12 9.80
C PHE A 153 9.98 -3.36 9.12
N THR A 154 9.69 -2.63 8.04
CA THR A 154 10.69 -1.90 7.27
C THR A 154 11.36 -0.79 8.09
N HIS A 155 10.58 0.00 8.82
CA HIS A 155 11.12 1.12 9.59
C HIS A 155 11.90 0.66 10.82
N THR A 156 11.46 -0.41 11.46
CA THR A 156 12.21 -1.05 12.54
C THR A 156 13.53 -1.61 12.02
N TYR A 157 13.52 -2.29 10.87
CA TYR A 157 14.73 -2.78 10.23
C TYR A 157 15.72 -1.66 9.92
N VAL A 158 15.26 -0.55 9.31
CA VAL A 158 16.11 0.63 9.02
C VAL A 158 16.67 1.25 10.30
N LEU A 159 15.85 1.41 11.35
CA LEU A 159 16.33 1.95 12.62
C LEU A 159 17.38 1.05 13.28
N LEU A 160 17.19 -0.27 13.27
CA LEU A 160 18.17 -1.22 13.80
C LEU A 160 19.47 -1.22 12.99
N ALA A 161 19.37 -1.10 11.67
CA ALA A 161 20.55 -0.96 10.80
C ALA A 161 21.33 0.32 11.13
N TYR A 162 20.64 1.44 11.36
CA TYR A 162 21.25 2.74 11.69
C TYR A 162 21.72 2.86 13.15
N GLN A 163 21.35 1.94 14.03
CA GLN A 163 21.90 1.88 15.39
C GLN A 163 23.26 1.20 15.44
N LYS A 164 23.58 0.31 14.49
CA LYS A 164 24.90 -0.29 14.39
C LYS A 164 25.92 0.80 14.05
N THR A 165 26.95 0.94 14.87
CA THR A 165 28.10 1.80 14.59
C THR A 165 29.07 1.06 13.67
N TYR A 166 29.13 1.48 12.42
CA TYR A 166 30.09 0.97 11.46
C TYR A 166 31.33 1.86 11.41
N ALA A 167 32.50 1.24 11.28
CA ALA A 167 33.76 1.98 11.10
C ALA A 167 33.84 2.61 9.70
N ASP A 168 33.22 1.97 8.69
CA ASP A 168 33.07 2.49 7.33
C ASP A 168 31.64 2.99 7.08
N LEU A 169 31.51 4.25 6.67
CA LEU A 169 30.24 4.90 6.34
C LEU A 169 29.52 4.22 5.16
N CYS A 170 30.26 3.58 4.25
CA CYS A 170 29.71 2.83 3.12
C CYS A 170 28.95 1.56 3.54
N GLU A 171 29.14 1.07 4.76
CA GLU A 171 28.45 -0.13 5.27
C GLU A 171 26.97 0.14 5.60
N TYR A 172 26.57 1.39 5.80
CA TYR A 172 25.17 1.78 5.95
C TYR A 172 24.36 1.68 4.66
N MET A 173 25.02 1.56 3.49
CA MET A 173 24.32 1.37 2.22
C MET A 173 23.70 -0.02 2.13
N THR A 174 22.51 -0.07 1.55
CA THR A 174 21.71 -1.29 1.46
C THR A 174 21.90 -1.97 0.11
N PHE A 175 21.90 -3.30 0.08
CA PHE A 175 21.93 -4.03 -1.19
C PHE A 175 20.58 -3.96 -1.91
N PRO A 176 20.55 -4.02 -3.26
CA PRO A 176 19.29 -3.99 -4.01
C PRO A 176 18.27 -5.07 -3.60
N TRP A 177 18.72 -6.29 -3.28
CA TRP A 177 17.84 -7.37 -2.84
C TRP A 177 17.22 -7.09 -1.45
N GLU A 178 18.00 -6.56 -0.51
CA GLU A 178 17.49 -6.17 0.82
C GLU A 178 16.42 -5.09 0.65
N CYS A 179 16.71 -4.13 -0.20
CA CYS A 179 15.83 -3.04 -0.58
C CYS A 179 14.49 -3.53 -1.15
N PHE A 180 14.58 -4.50 -2.06
CA PHE A 180 13.41 -5.13 -2.65
C PHE A 180 12.56 -5.84 -1.58
N MET A 181 13.19 -6.62 -0.70
CA MET A 181 12.48 -7.35 0.36
C MET A 181 11.74 -6.41 1.32
N ILE A 182 12.39 -5.31 1.74
CA ILE A 182 11.77 -4.37 2.68
C ILE A 182 10.72 -3.46 2.02
N ARG A 183 10.84 -3.13 0.73
CA ARG A 183 9.89 -2.22 0.04
C ARG A 183 8.70 -2.95 -0.61
N THR A 184 8.85 -4.23 -0.94
CA THR A 184 7.80 -5.07 -1.54
C THR A 184 6.49 -5.04 -0.75
N PRO A 185 6.44 -5.36 0.55
CA PRO A 185 5.17 -5.43 1.28
C PRO A 185 4.45 -4.08 1.32
N ILE A 186 5.19 -2.98 1.49
CA ILE A 186 4.63 -1.62 1.51
C ILE A 186 4.07 -1.24 0.14
N THR A 187 4.82 -1.49 -0.93
CA THR A 187 4.44 -1.09 -2.29
C THR A 187 3.24 -1.89 -2.79
N LEU A 188 3.25 -3.21 -2.59
CA LEU A 188 2.16 -4.07 -3.02
C LEU A 188 0.86 -3.71 -2.30
N THR A 189 0.91 -3.55 -0.97
CA THR A 189 -0.28 -3.18 -0.19
C THR A 189 -0.75 -1.77 -0.52
N LEU A 190 0.13 -0.83 -0.87
CA LEU A 190 -0.27 0.49 -1.37
C LEU A 190 -1.14 0.38 -2.63
N PHE A 191 -0.72 -0.44 -3.60
CA PHE A 191 -1.48 -0.67 -4.84
C PHE A 191 -2.81 -1.39 -4.61
N LEU A 192 -2.85 -2.36 -3.70
CA LEU A 192 -4.09 -3.03 -3.31
C LEU A 192 -5.06 -2.09 -2.57
N ASN A 193 -4.54 -1.20 -1.73
CA ASN A 193 -5.33 -0.16 -1.07
C ASN A 193 -5.95 0.81 -2.09
N ALA A 194 -5.18 1.28 -3.07
CA ALA A 194 -5.69 2.16 -4.11
C ALA A 194 -6.72 1.45 -5.02
N ALA A 195 -6.45 0.20 -5.43
CA ALA A 195 -7.37 -0.58 -6.27
C ALA A 195 -8.71 -0.90 -5.56
N SER A 196 -8.69 -1.10 -4.25
CA SER A 196 -9.89 -1.45 -3.48
C SER A 196 -10.89 -0.30 -3.36
N ILE A 197 -10.46 0.96 -3.37
CA ILE A 197 -11.37 2.11 -3.44
C ILE A 197 -12.17 2.08 -4.75
N ALA A 198 -11.49 1.86 -5.88
CA ALA A 198 -12.15 1.73 -7.19
C ALA A 198 -13.14 0.55 -7.21
N ALA A 199 -12.79 -0.57 -6.58
CA ALA A 199 -13.69 -1.72 -6.44
C ALA A 199 -14.96 -1.37 -5.64
N ILE A 200 -14.83 -0.64 -4.54
CA ILE A 200 -15.96 -0.16 -3.73
C ILE A 200 -16.85 0.76 -4.55
N VAL A 201 -16.28 1.75 -5.25
CA VAL A 201 -17.06 2.68 -6.09
C VAL A 201 -17.77 1.95 -7.24
N THR A 202 -17.09 1.00 -7.88
CA THR A 202 -17.67 0.18 -8.94
C THR A 202 -18.85 -0.65 -8.43
N GLU A 203 -18.72 -1.26 -7.25
CA GLU A 203 -19.80 -2.02 -6.64
C GLU A 203 -21.01 -1.12 -6.29
N ARG A 204 -20.77 0.10 -5.77
CA ARG A 204 -21.82 1.09 -5.53
C ARG A 204 -22.50 1.56 -6.82
N ALA A 205 -21.74 1.69 -7.92
CA ALA A 205 -22.30 2.00 -9.23
C ALA A 205 -23.22 0.87 -9.72
N ILE A 206 -22.75 -0.40 -9.65
CA ILE A 206 -23.55 -1.58 -10.02
C ILE A 206 -24.84 -1.64 -9.20
N ALA A 207 -24.75 -1.44 -7.87
CA ALA A 207 -25.91 -1.46 -6.98
C ALA A 207 -26.92 -0.33 -7.30
N THR A 208 -26.44 0.82 -7.78
CA THR A 208 -27.27 1.96 -8.16
C THR A 208 -28.00 1.72 -9.49
N TYR A 209 -27.28 1.29 -10.53
CA TYR A 209 -27.86 1.10 -11.86
C TYR A 209 -28.71 -0.17 -11.98
N PHE A 210 -28.35 -1.21 -11.24
CA PHE A 210 -29.05 -2.50 -11.26
C PHE A 210 -29.88 -2.74 -10.01
N SER A 211 -30.31 -1.68 -9.30
CA SER A 211 -31.03 -1.76 -8.02
C SER A 211 -32.06 -2.91 -8.01
N SER A 212 -33.01 -2.90 -8.94
CA SER A 212 -34.09 -3.89 -9.06
C SER A 212 -33.67 -5.37 -9.13
N LYS A 213 -32.47 -5.66 -9.62
CA LYS A 213 -31.94 -7.02 -9.79
C LYS A 213 -30.81 -7.33 -8.81
N TYR A 214 -30.27 -6.32 -8.13
CA TYR A 214 -29.02 -6.41 -7.37
C TYR A 214 -29.08 -7.43 -6.22
N GLU A 215 -30.24 -7.54 -5.56
CA GLU A 215 -30.48 -8.54 -4.51
C GLU A 215 -30.26 -9.98 -4.99
N LYS A 216 -30.46 -10.26 -6.29
CA LYS A 216 -30.25 -11.59 -6.87
C LYS A 216 -28.79 -11.90 -7.17
N PHE A 217 -27.90 -10.90 -7.16
CA PHE A 217 -26.50 -11.10 -7.53
C PHE A 217 -25.68 -11.80 -6.44
N GLY A 218 -26.22 -11.90 -5.22
CA GLY A 218 -25.57 -12.60 -4.11
C GLY A 218 -24.18 -12.02 -3.80
N ARG A 219 -23.25 -12.89 -3.39
CA ARG A 219 -21.86 -12.52 -3.02
C ARG A 219 -20.89 -12.44 -4.20
N SER A 220 -21.30 -12.90 -5.38
CA SER A 220 -20.41 -13.12 -6.52
C SER A 220 -19.76 -11.82 -7.01
N VAL A 221 -20.49 -10.70 -6.95
CA VAL A 221 -19.97 -9.39 -7.37
C VAL A 221 -18.77 -8.98 -6.54
N ALA A 222 -18.85 -9.09 -5.21
CA ALA A 222 -17.72 -8.75 -4.34
C ALA A 222 -16.52 -9.65 -4.59
N VAL A 223 -16.73 -10.97 -4.74
CA VAL A 223 -15.63 -11.92 -5.02
C VAL A 223 -14.92 -11.58 -6.32
N ILE A 224 -15.67 -11.31 -7.40
CA ILE A 224 -15.11 -10.91 -8.70
C ILE A 224 -14.30 -9.63 -8.55
N LEU A 225 -14.83 -8.61 -7.88
CA LEU A 225 -14.14 -7.35 -7.67
C LEU A 225 -12.87 -7.51 -6.81
N VAL A 226 -12.89 -8.41 -5.82
CA VAL A 226 -11.70 -8.76 -5.02
C VAL A 226 -10.62 -9.44 -5.86
N ILE A 227 -10.99 -10.29 -6.82
CA ILE A 227 -10.04 -10.89 -7.75
C ILE A 227 -9.47 -9.83 -8.68
N VAL A 228 -10.32 -8.96 -9.24
CA VAL A 228 -9.89 -7.88 -10.14
C VAL A 228 -8.90 -6.93 -9.46
N GLN A 229 -9.18 -6.47 -8.23
CA GLN A 229 -8.24 -5.60 -7.51
C GLN A 229 -6.89 -6.30 -7.23
N LEU A 230 -6.89 -7.61 -6.96
CA LEU A 230 -5.67 -8.39 -6.73
C LEU A 230 -4.84 -8.47 -8.02
N THR A 231 -5.49 -8.79 -9.13
CA THR A 231 -4.85 -8.84 -10.45
C THR A 231 -4.27 -7.47 -10.83
N ILE A 232 -5.01 -6.38 -10.64
CA ILE A 232 -4.53 -5.02 -10.93
C ILE A 232 -3.37 -4.64 -10.02
N GLY A 233 -3.49 -4.88 -8.70
CA GLY A 233 -2.45 -4.53 -7.73
C GLY A 233 -1.16 -5.31 -7.91
N ILE A 234 -1.25 -6.64 -8.04
CA ILE A 234 -0.10 -7.51 -8.28
C ILE A 234 0.50 -7.22 -9.65
N GLY A 235 -0.32 -7.06 -10.70
CA GLY A 235 0.15 -6.72 -12.04
C GLY A 235 0.91 -5.40 -12.07
N SER A 236 0.39 -4.36 -11.39
CA SER A 236 1.07 -3.06 -11.27
C SER A 236 2.40 -3.17 -10.51
N PHE A 237 2.43 -3.96 -9.44
CA PHE A 237 3.66 -4.24 -8.71
C PHE A 237 4.70 -4.94 -9.59
N LEU A 238 4.33 -6.03 -10.26
CA LEU A 238 5.21 -6.78 -11.16
C LEU A 238 5.72 -5.92 -12.31
N PHE A 239 4.86 -5.08 -12.90
CA PHE A 239 5.25 -4.13 -13.93
C PHE A 239 6.29 -3.13 -13.40
N LEU A 240 6.09 -2.59 -12.20
CA LEU A 240 7.00 -1.63 -11.60
C LEU A 240 8.39 -2.22 -11.32
N VAL A 241 8.44 -3.45 -10.80
CA VAL A 241 9.69 -4.13 -10.46
C VAL A 241 10.31 -4.89 -11.63
N SER A 242 9.65 -4.93 -12.78
CA SER A 242 10.22 -5.53 -13.99
C SER A 242 11.55 -4.82 -14.35
N ASN A 243 12.59 -5.59 -14.65
CA ASN A 243 13.95 -5.11 -14.93
C ASN A 243 14.69 -4.50 -13.73
N PHE A 244 14.26 -4.79 -12.50
CA PHE A 244 15.05 -4.43 -11.32
C PHE A 244 16.24 -5.39 -11.17
N ASP A 245 17.46 -4.85 -11.22
CA ASP A 245 18.70 -5.63 -11.04
C ASP A 245 18.88 -6.04 -9.57
N LEU A 246 18.14 -7.07 -9.14
CA LEU A 246 18.13 -7.60 -7.77
C LEU A 246 19.52 -8.02 -7.28
N LEU A 247 20.36 -8.53 -8.19
CA LEU A 247 21.70 -9.04 -7.91
C LEU A 247 22.82 -8.05 -8.28
N GLY A 248 22.46 -6.79 -8.56
CA GLY A 248 23.43 -5.74 -8.85
C GLY A 248 24.40 -5.55 -7.67
N PRO A 249 25.72 -5.39 -7.94
CA PRO A 249 26.70 -5.16 -6.88
C PRO A 249 26.64 -3.72 -6.33
N GLU A 250 25.92 -2.82 -7.00
CA GLU A 250 25.85 -1.41 -6.63
C GLU A 250 24.86 -1.20 -5.48
N LYS A 251 25.39 -0.83 -4.31
CA LYS A 251 24.58 -0.52 -3.13
C LYS A 251 23.87 0.83 -3.29
N VAL A 252 22.70 0.95 -2.67
CA VAL A 252 21.87 2.16 -2.72
C VAL A 252 21.89 2.93 -1.41
N VAL A 253 21.82 4.27 -1.51
CA VAL A 253 21.81 5.17 -0.35
C VAL A 253 20.54 5.04 0.47
N TYR A 254 19.43 4.97 -0.24
CA TYR A 254 18.11 4.95 0.34
C TYR A 254 17.19 4.11 -0.52
N CYS A 255 16.45 3.24 0.15
CA CYS A 255 15.48 2.41 -0.52
C CYS A 255 14.25 3.21 -0.88
N SER A 256 14.03 3.47 -2.16
CA SER A 256 12.80 4.07 -2.68
C SER A 256 12.21 3.18 -3.75
N THR A 257 10.89 3.06 -3.76
CA THR A 257 10.14 2.34 -4.80
C THR A 257 10.32 3.02 -6.16
N GLY A 258 10.38 4.35 -6.19
CA GLY A 258 10.68 5.15 -7.38
C GLY A 258 12.08 5.74 -7.31
N ASN A 259 12.87 5.54 -8.36
CA ASN A 259 14.20 6.11 -8.57
C ASN A 259 14.31 6.61 -10.03
N ALA A 260 15.43 7.24 -10.39
CA ALA A 260 15.63 7.75 -11.74
C ALA A 260 15.56 6.66 -12.83
N ALA A 261 15.99 5.44 -12.54
CA ALA A 261 16.00 4.33 -13.50
C ALA A 261 14.60 3.79 -13.81
N ASN A 262 13.67 3.83 -12.85
CA ASN A 262 12.29 3.40 -13.03
C ASN A 262 11.28 4.55 -12.96
N ALA A 263 11.72 5.80 -13.15
CA ALA A 263 10.89 6.99 -13.02
C ALA A 263 9.69 6.97 -13.97
N MET A 264 9.90 6.60 -15.25
CA MET A 264 8.81 6.50 -16.23
C MET A 264 7.79 5.42 -15.85
N LYS A 265 8.23 4.23 -15.41
CA LYS A 265 7.33 3.16 -14.95
C LYS A 265 6.55 3.59 -13.71
N SER A 266 7.23 4.23 -12.77
CA SER A 266 6.61 4.79 -11.56
C SER A 266 5.55 5.82 -11.92
N ALA A 267 5.85 6.76 -12.83
CA ALA A 267 4.91 7.77 -13.28
C ALA A 267 3.67 7.16 -13.96
N ILE A 268 3.85 6.13 -14.80
CA ILE A 268 2.73 5.42 -15.44
C ILE A 268 1.83 4.76 -14.38
N VAL A 269 2.41 4.00 -13.45
CA VAL A 269 1.62 3.27 -12.43
C VAL A 269 0.93 4.22 -11.48
N PHE A 270 1.66 5.20 -10.92
CA PHE A 270 1.07 6.18 -10.02
C PHE A 270 0.04 7.07 -10.72
N GLY A 271 0.28 7.47 -11.97
CA GLY A 271 -0.68 8.22 -12.78
C GLY A 271 -1.96 7.43 -13.09
N PHE A 272 -1.85 6.12 -13.33
CA PHE A 272 -3.00 5.23 -13.47
C PHE A 272 -3.88 5.22 -12.21
N TYR A 273 -3.27 5.03 -11.04
CA TYR A 273 -4.01 5.06 -9.77
C TYR A 273 -4.59 6.44 -9.46
N MET A 274 -3.86 7.52 -9.76
CA MET A 274 -4.36 8.89 -9.63
C MET A 274 -5.63 9.10 -10.44
N THR A 275 -5.62 8.64 -11.69
CA THR A 275 -6.73 8.82 -12.62
C THR A 275 -7.95 8.04 -12.13
N ILE A 276 -7.75 6.79 -11.71
CA ILE A 276 -8.84 5.95 -11.16
C ILE A 276 -9.42 6.56 -9.89
N ASP A 277 -8.58 7.03 -8.98
CA ASP A 277 -9.02 7.62 -7.73
C ASP A 277 -9.77 8.94 -7.94
N PHE A 278 -9.27 9.80 -8.85
CA PHE A 278 -9.97 11.02 -9.25
C PHE A 278 -11.34 10.72 -9.86
N ILE A 279 -11.43 9.75 -10.77
CA ILE A 279 -12.71 9.29 -11.33
C ILE A 279 -13.62 8.76 -10.23
N SER A 280 -13.07 7.97 -9.29
CA SER A 280 -13.82 7.41 -8.16
C SER A 280 -14.41 8.50 -7.25
N ALA A 281 -13.62 9.53 -6.96
CA ALA A 281 -14.05 10.70 -6.18
C ALA A 281 -15.16 11.50 -6.86
N LEU A 282 -15.17 11.58 -8.20
CA LEU A 282 -16.22 12.26 -8.96
C LEU A 282 -17.49 11.43 -9.12
N ILE A 283 -17.37 10.12 -9.32
CA ILE A 283 -18.51 9.21 -9.48
C ILE A 283 -19.33 9.17 -8.19
N PHE A 284 -18.69 9.26 -7.03
CA PHE A 284 -19.36 9.05 -5.74
C PHE A 284 -20.48 10.08 -5.45
N PRO A 285 -20.27 11.40 -5.58
CA PRO A 285 -21.35 12.40 -5.51
C PRO A 285 -22.40 12.23 -6.60
N VAL A 286 -22.01 11.84 -7.81
CA VAL A 286 -22.95 11.61 -8.93
C VAL A 286 -23.90 10.46 -8.59
N LEU A 287 -23.39 9.33 -8.08
CA LEU A 287 -24.22 8.21 -7.63
C LEU A 287 -25.15 8.61 -6.49
N PHE A 288 -24.70 9.47 -5.57
CA PHE A 288 -25.53 10.00 -4.51
C PHE A 288 -26.70 10.83 -5.07
N CYS A 289 -26.43 11.72 -6.02
CA CYS A 289 -27.45 12.51 -6.70
C CYS A 289 -28.46 11.64 -7.47
N ILE A 290 -27.98 10.65 -8.22
CA ILE A 290 -28.83 9.71 -8.98
C ILE A 290 -29.77 8.94 -8.04
N ASN A 291 -29.24 8.37 -6.94
CA ASN A 291 -30.08 7.64 -5.98
C ASN A 291 -31.12 8.55 -5.31
N LYS A 292 -30.76 9.80 -4.99
CA LYS A 292 -31.70 10.78 -4.43
C LYS A 292 -32.78 11.17 -5.44
N GLN A 293 -32.45 11.27 -6.72
CA GLN A 293 -33.42 11.50 -7.78
C GLN A 293 -34.37 10.30 -7.93
N PHE A 294 -33.86 9.07 -7.94
CA PHE A 294 -34.69 7.87 -7.98
C PHE A 294 -35.60 7.71 -6.77
N HIS A 295 -35.13 8.12 -5.58
CA HIS A 295 -35.96 8.15 -4.38
C HIS A 295 -37.17 9.07 -4.54
N ARG A 296 -37.01 10.22 -5.22
CA ARG A 296 -38.09 11.20 -5.43
C ARG A 296 -39.06 10.82 -6.55
N SER A 297 -38.59 10.20 -7.64
CA SER A 297 -39.41 9.99 -8.84
C SER A 297 -40.27 8.72 -8.83
N LYS A 298 -40.03 7.78 -7.91
CA LYS A 298 -40.61 6.42 -7.96
C LYS A 298 -41.71 6.16 -6.92
N ILE A 299 -42.78 6.95 -6.98
CA ILE A 299 -43.96 6.86 -6.09
C ILE A 299 -44.72 5.51 -6.21
N HIS A 300 -44.68 4.82 -7.35
CA HIS A 300 -45.45 3.57 -7.58
C HIS A 300 -44.62 2.26 -7.66
N VAL A 301 -43.41 2.21 -7.09
CA VAL A 301 -42.50 1.07 -7.30
C VAL A 301 -42.50 0.08 -6.13
N ASN A 302 -42.32 -1.21 -6.44
CA ASN A 302 -42.19 -2.33 -5.50
C ASN A 302 -41.35 -1.99 -4.26
N LEU A 303 -41.81 -2.48 -3.10
CA LEU A 303 -41.18 -2.26 -1.78
C LEU A 303 -39.68 -2.62 -1.75
N SER A 304 -39.28 -3.75 -2.35
CA SER A 304 -37.86 -4.18 -2.42
C SER A 304 -36.98 -3.14 -3.13
N HIS A 305 -37.47 -2.53 -4.22
CA HIS A 305 -36.71 -1.51 -4.95
C HIS A 305 -36.54 -0.21 -4.15
N ARG A 306 -37.56 0.21 -3.38
CA ARG A 306 -37.45 1.37 -2.47
C ARG A 306 -36.46 1.10 -1.34
N TYR A 307 -36.49 -0.11 -0.78
CA TYR A 307 -35.54 -0.53 0.24
C TYR A 307 -34.09 -0.46 -0.28
N GLN A 308 -33.82 -1.01 -1.47
CA GLN A 308 -32.49 -0.96 -2.09
C GLN A 308 -31.98 0.45 -2.35
N ILE A 309 -32.84 1.37 -2.84
CA ILE A 309 -32.43 2.77 -3.02
C ILE A 309 -32.06 3.40 -1.68
N THR A 310 -32.87 3.19 -0.64
CA THR A 310 -32.62 3.75 0.69
C THR A 310 -31.33 3.19 1.29
N GLU A 311 -31.10 1.88 1.15
CA GLU A 311 -29.86 1.22 1.55
C GLU A 311 -28.64 1.78 0.81
N ASN A 312 -28.75 2.01 -0.51
CA ASN A 312 -27.69 2.60 -1.32
C ASN A 312 -27.37 4.04 -0.88
N ILE A 313 -28.37 4.88 -0.59
CA ILE A 313 -28.15 6.25 -0.09
C ILE A 313 -27.41 6.21 1.25
N ASN A 314 -27.87 5.39 2.19
CA ASN A 314 -27.26 5.26 3.52
C ASN A 314 -25.82 4.73 3.43
N SER A 315 -25.59 3.74 2.56
CA SER A 315 -24.27 3.18 2.33
C SER A 315 -23.32 4.20 1.68
N LEU A 316 -23.77 4.94 0.67
CA LEU A 316 -22.98 6.02 0.05
C LEU A 316 -22.62 7.07 1.10
N GLN A 317 -23.58 7.53 1.91
CA GLN A 317 -23.31 8.50 2.96
C GLN A 317 -22.30 8.01 4.00
N THR A 318 -22.35 6.71 4.34
CA THR A 318 -21.40 6.09 5.28
C THR A 318 -19.98 6.05 4.73
N LEU A 319 -19.85 5.76 3.43
CA LEU A 319 -18.57 5.56 2.74
C LEU A 319 -17.96 6.85 2.15
N SER A 320 -18.75 7.90 1.97
CA SER A 320 -18.29 9.15 1.36
C SER A 320 -17.07 9.76 2.04
N PRO A 321 -17.00 9.86 3.39
CA PRO A 321 -15.83 10.44 4.04
C PRO A 321 -14.55 9.61 3.86
N MET A 322 -14.69 8.28 3.80
CA MET A 322 -13.57 7.38 3.50
C MET A 322 -12.99 7.66 2.11
N VAL A 323 -13.85 7.67 1.08
CA VAL A 323 -13.40 7.90 -0.31
C VAL A 323 -12.77 9.29 -0.43
N ALA A 324 -13.44 10.34 0.08
CA ALA A 324 -12.92 11.70 0.02
C ALA A 324 -11.56 11.85 0.73
N PHE A 325 -11.41 11.24 1.91
CA PHE A 325 -10.16 11.33 2.66
C PHE A 325 -9.03 10.53 2.00
N HIS A 326 -9.33 9.34 1.46
CA HIS A 326 -8.36 8.57 0.68
C HIS A 326 -7.86 9.38 -0.51
N SER A 327 -8.78 9.96 -1.29
CA SER A 327 -8.42 10.73 -2.47
C SER A 327 -7.63 11.99 -2.15
N LEU A 328 -7.93 12.66 -1.03
CA LEU A 328 -7.13 13.79 -0.56
C LEU A 328 -5.70 13.37 -0.19
N CYS A 329 -5.55 12.29 0.57
CA CYS A 329 -4.24 11.76 0.96
C CYS A 329 -3.43 11.31 -0.26
N LEU A 330 -4.06 10.63 -1.21
CA LEU A 330 -3.41 10.18 -2.44
C LEU A 330 -3.01 11.35 -3.34
N ALA A 331 -3.90 12.33 -3.53
CA ALA A 331 -3.59 13.54 -4.30
C ALA A 331 -2.43 14.32 -3.69
N PHE A 332 -2.36 14.44 -2.35
CA PHE A 332 -1.24 15.06 -1.67
C PHE A 332 0.07 14.29 -1.90
N TYR A 333 0.07 12.97 -1.71
CA TYR A 333 1.25 12.13 -1.92
C TYR A 333 1.76 12.18 -3.38
N LEU A 334 0.84 12.08 -4.35
CA LEU A 334 1.20 12.10 -5.77
C LEU A 334 1.61 13.48 -6.24
N GLY A 335 0.95 14.54 -5.76
CA GLY A 335 1.37 15.92 -6.01
C GLY A 335 2.78 16.16 -5.47
N ALA A 336 3.10 15.64 -4.29
CA ALA A 336 4.44 15.73 -3.73
C ALA A 336 5.49 14.98 -4.57
N LEU A 337 5.17 13.79 -5.09
CA LEU A 337 6.04 13.05 -6.01
C LEU A 337 6.23 13.78 -7.34
N PHE A 338 5.15 14.32 -7.91
CA PHE A 338 5.20 15.07 -9.16
C PHE A 338 6.08 16.31 -9.03
N MET A 339 5.93 17.07 -7.95
CA MET A 339 6.78 18.22 -7.65
C MET A 339 8.26 17.84 -7.63
N TYR A 340 8.61 16.70 -7.04
CA TYR A 340 9.99 16.23 -7.02
C TYR A 340 10.55 15.92 -8.42
N PHE A 341 9.81 15.15 -9.23
CA PHE A 341 10.31 14.68 -10.53
C PHE A 341 10.22 15.72 -11.66
N VAL A 342 9.24 16.63 -11.62
CA VAL A 342 8.98 17.56 -12.73
C VAL A 342 9.62 18.93 -12.50
N VAL A 343 9.66 19.41 -11.26
CA VAL A 343 10.21 20.74 -10.95
C VAL A 343 11.74 20.69 -10.75
N ASP A 344 12.36 19.50 -10.91
CA ASP A 344 13.81 19.25 -10.71
C ASP A 344 14.32 19.84 -9.38
N PHE A 345 13.55 19.66 -8.30
CA PHE A 345 14.02 20.04 -6.97
C PHE A 345 15.25 19.22 -6.63
N LYS A 346 16.41 19.88 -6.61
CA LYS A 346 17.70 19.27 -6.25
C LYS A 346 17.78 19.01 -4.75
N PHE A 347 17.08 17.98 -4.29
CA PHE A 347 17.26 17.48 -2.93
C PHE A 347 18.52 16.64 -2.81
N SER A 348 19.24 16.78 -1.70
CA SER A 348 20.20 15.76 -1.30
C SER A 348 19.49 14.44 -1.00
N HIS A 349 20.18 13.31 -1.03
CA HIS A 349 19.55 12.01 -0.75
C HIS A 349 18.89 11.99 0.64
N LYS A 350 19.49 12.67 1.62
CA LYS A 350 18.92 12.85 2.96
C LYS A 350 17.61 13.64 2.94
N GLN A 351 17.58 14.77 2.25
CA GLN A 351 16.37 15.59 2.13
C GLN A 351 15.27 14.84 1.39
N PHE A 352 15.62 14.12 0.33
CA PHE A 352 14.69 13.30 -0.42
C PHE A 352 14.08 12.17 0.44
N ALA A 353 14.89 11.46 1.22
CA ALA A 353 14.40 10.42 2.12
C ALA A 353 13.43 10.97 3.19
N ILE A 354 13.81 12.09 3.83
CA ILE A 354 12.96 12.80 4.80
C ILE A 354 11.65 13.25 4.15
N TYR A 355 11.73 13.87 2.98
CA TYR A 355 10.59 14.35 2.21
C TYR A 355 9.63 13.20 1.87
N LEU A 356 10.14 12.13 1.26
CA LEU A 356 9.34 10.98 0.83
C LEU A 356 8.60 10.32 2.01
N GLU A 357 9.29 10.09 3.13
CA GLU A 357 8.67 9.49 4.31
C GLU A 357 7.68 10.43 5.01
N SER A 358 7.86 11.74 4.88
CA SER A 358 6.92 12.74 5.42
C SER A 358 5.64 12.86 4.59
N VAL A 359 5.72 12.67 3.27
CA VAL A 359 4.55 12.84 2.38
C VAL A 359 3.70 11.57 2.26
N GLN A 360 4.22 10.41 2.67
CA GLN A 360 3.47 9.16 2.65
C GLN A 360 2.49 9.06 3.84
N GLN A 361 1.28 9.60 3.65
CA GLN A 361 0.24 9.76 4.68
C GLN A 361 -0.62 8.51 4.93
N THR A 362 -0.32 7.35 4.30
CA THR A 362 -1.11 6.11 4.44
C THR A 362 -1.34 5.65 5.89
N PRO A 363 -0.36 5.73 6.81
CA PRO A 363 -0.59 5.37 8.22
C PRO A 363 -1.62 6.28 8.92
N ILE A 364 -1.65 7.56 8.55
CA ILE A 364 -2.65 8.50 9.07
C ILE A 364 -4.04 8.16 8.51
N TYR A 365 -4.12 7.80 7.23
CA TYR A 365 -5.34 7.26 6.64
C TYR A 365 -5.87 6.02 7.39
N ALA A 366 -5.01 5.03 7.64
CA ALA A 366 -5.37 3.83 8.41
C ALA A 366 -5.80 4.15 9.85
N LEU A 367 -5.26 5.21 10.47
CA LEU A 367 -5.66 5.63 11.81
C LEU A 367 -7.07 6.27 11.81
N THR A 368 -7.34 7.14 10.84
CA THR A 368 -8.58 7.93 10.81
C THR A 368 -9.77 7.18 10.23
N LEU A 369 -9.53 6.24 9.32
CA LEU A 369 -10.58 5.46 8.66
C LEU A 369 -11.55 4.79 9.65
N PRO A 370 -11.08 3.99 10.64
CA PRO A 370 -11.98 3.31 11.57
C PRO A 370 -12.81 4.30 12.40
N ILE A 371 -12.23 5.45 12.75
CA ILE A 371 -12.93 6.52 13.47
C ILE A 371 -14.05 7.10 12.60
N ALA A 372 -13.74 7.41 11.33
CA ALA A 372 -14.71 7.93 10.37
C ALA A 372 -15.86 6.95 10.15
N LEU A 373 -15.58 5.65 9.96
CA LEU A 373 -16.60 4.62 9.78
C LEU A 373 -17.54 4.49 10.97
N VAL A 374 -17.02 4.48 12.20
CA VAL A 374 -17.85 4.41 13.41
C VAL A 374 -18.71 5.66 13.56
N TRP A 375 -18.15 6.83 13.26
CA TRP A 375 -18.88 8.09 13.37
C TRP A 375 -20.00 8.19 12.34
N THR A 376 -19.73 7.86 11.07
CA THR A 376 -20.73 7.92 10.00
C THR A 376 -21.82 6.87 10.17
N GLU A 377 -21.49 5.64 10.60
CA GLU A 377 -22.47 4.59 10.89
C GLU A 377 -23.45 5.04 11.99
N LYS A 378 -22.93 5.57 13.10
CA LYS A 378 -23.76 6.09 14.19
C LYS A 378 -24.65 7.24 13.73
N TYR A 379 -24.11 8.15 12.93
CA TYR A 379 -24.87 9.27 12.39
C TYR A 379 -26.02 8.81 11.48
N VAL A 380 -25.75 7.90 10.55
CA VAL A 380 -26.75 7.34 9.62
C VAL A 380 -27.80 6.54 10.38
N ARG A 381 -27.40 5.74 11.37
CA ARG A 381 -28.31 4.96 12.21
C ARG A 381 -29.24 5.85 13.01
N LYS A 382 -28.71 6.89 13.66
CA LYS A 382 -29.52 7.87 14.43
C LYS A 382 -30.52 8.58 13.53
N THR A 383 -30.07 9.08 12.38
CA THR A 383 -30.93 9.76 11.39
C THR A 383 -32.05 8.83 10.89
N THR A 384 -31.73 7.56 10.62
CA THR A 384 -32.72 6.56 10.19
C THR A 384 -33.76 6.28 11.28
N GLN A 385 -33.33 6.17 12.55
CA GLN A 385 -34.23 5.96 13.68
C GLN A 385 -35.16 7.15 13.92
N GLU A 386 -34.63 8.38 13.85
CA GLU A 386 -35.43 9.61 13.99
C GLU A 386 -36.48 9.73 12.88
N ASN A 387 -36.10 9.45 11.63
CA ASN A 387 -37.05 9.46 10.50
C ASN A 387 -38.15 8.40 10.68
N ARG A 388 -37.81 7.20 11.16
CA ARG A 388 -38.81 6.17 11.47
C ARG A 388 -39.76 6.60 12.59
N ARG A 389 -39.23 7.24 13.64
CA ARG A 389 -40.05 7.73 14.75
C ARG A 389 -41.03 8.81 14.29
N LYS A 390 -40.55 9.80 13.53
CA LYS A 390 -41.40 10.84 12.92
C LYS A 390 -42.49 10.22 12.06
N ALA A 391 -42.14 9.22 11.25
CA ALA A 391 -43.13 8.53 10.42
C ALA A 391 -44.23 7.79 11.21
N ILE A 392 -43.91 7.24 12.39
CA ILE A 392 -44.90 6.60 13.27
C ILE A 392 -45.79 7.65 13.97
N GLU A 393 -45.25 8.83 14.26
CA GLU A 393 -45.97 9.93 14.91
C GLU A 393 -46.93 10.66 13.95
N LEU A 394 -46.68 10.62 12.63
CA LEU A 394 -47.53 11.23 11.62
C LEU A 394 -48.86 10.47 11.41
N LYS A 395 -49.99 11.17 11.36
CA LYS A 395 -51.33 10.62 11.09
C LYS A 395 -51.93 11.19 9.80
N GLY A 396 -52.68 10.37 9.06
CA GLY A 396 -53.49 10.84 7.92
C GLY A 396 -52.68 11.43 6.76
N HIS A 397 -53.08 12.63 6.29
CA HIS A 397 -52.49 13.31 5.13
C HIS A 397 -51.02 13.72 5.32
N GLU A 398 -50.60 13.89 6.58
CA GLU A 398 -49.24 14.24 6.98
C GLU A 398 -48.25 13.08 6.78
N ALA A 399 -48.70 11.84 7.01
CA ALA A 399 -47.91 10.66 6.69
C ALA A 399 -47.75 10.50 5.18
N ALA A 400 -48.80 10.80 4.40
CA ALA A 400 -48.71 10.77 2.94
C ALA A 400 -47.66 11.78 2.42
N ASN A 401 -47.70 13.05 2.84
CA ASN A 401 -46.73 14.07 2.41
C ASN A 401 -45.29 13.86 2.92
N HIS A 402 -45.08 13.04 3.95
CA HIS A 402 -43.74 12.71 4.42
C HIS A 402 -43.09 11.58 3.60
N TYR A 403 -43.92 10.71 3.01
CA TYR A 403 -43.49 9.56 2.22
C TYR A 403 -43.59 9.77 0.69
N PHE A 404 -44.38 10.75 0.26
CA PHE A 404 -44.65 11.13 -1.13
C PHE A 404 -44.31 12.61 -1.32
#